data_AF-A0A3D4CY05-F1
#
_entry.id   AF-A0A3D4CY05-F1
#
_cell.length_a   1.000
_cell.length_b   1.000
_cell.length_c   1.000
_cell.angle_alpha   90.00
_cell.angle_beta   90.00
_cell.angle_gamma   90.00
#
_symmetry.space_group_name_H-M   'P 1'
#
loop_
_entity.id
_entity.type
_entity.pdbx_description
1 polymer ?
#
loop_
_entity_poly.entity_id
_entity_poly.type
_entity_poly.pdbx_seq_one_letter_code
_entity_poly.pdbx_strand_id
1 'polypeptide(L)'
;MADTPAEIQKAKKLYLVIGMALFVFTVVTVAVATVPWLDFGGHGFDSKDAIIGLLIATFKATLVASIFMHLNHEKKTIYVVLLISAVMGVVLMFLTGWAFTDPIQYGNTVEGDKFYNPEQTTTSD
;
A
#
# COMPACT_ATOMS: atom_id res chain seq x y z
N MET A 1 -8.21 26.51 17.48
CA MET A 1 -9.28 27.33 16.89
C MET A 1 -8.64 28.63 16.47
N ALA A 2 -8.89 29.09 15.24
CA ALA A 2 -8.29 30.30 14.70
C ALA A 2 -9.24 31.46 15.00
N ASP A 3 -8.94 32.24 16.04
CA ASP A 3 -9.89 33.22 16.58
C ASP A 3 -9.75 34.58 15.90
N THR A 4 -8.84 34.71 14.93
CA THR A 4 -8.61 35.94 14.17
C THR A 4 -8.77 35.74 12.65
N PRO A 5 -9.30 36.74 11.91
CA PRO A 5 -9.50 36.62 10.46
C PRO A 5 -8.20 36.38 9.68
N ALA A 6 -7.05 36.81 10.21
CA ALA A 6 -5.74 36.57 9.63
C ALA A 6 -5.31 35.09 9.70
N GLU A 7 -5.62 34.40 10.79
CA GLU A 7 -5.29 32.98 10.96
C GLU A 7 -6.15 32.08 10.06
N ILE A 8 -7.43 32.45 9.87
CA ILE A 8 -8.34 31.75 8.95
C ILE A 8 -7.81 31.85 7.51
N GLN A 9 -7.36 33.04 7.07
CA GLN A 9 -6.75 33.22 5.74
C GLN A 9 -5.48 32.38 5.56
N LYS A 10 -4.64 32.30 6.59
CA LYS A 10 -3.41 31.51 6.58
C LYS A 10 -3.70 30.01 6.46
N ALA A 11 -4.64 29.49 7.24
CA ALA A 11 -5.07 28.09 7.15
C ALA A 11 -5.68 27.78 5.77
N LYS A 12 -6.55 28.66 5.26
CA LYS A 12 -7.13 28.53 3.92
C LYS A 12 -6.06 28.45 2.83
N LYS A 13 -5.07 29.35 2.87
CA LYS A 13 -3.96 29.36 1.90
C LYS A 13 -3.13 28.07 1.98
N LEU A 14 -2.86 27.58 3.20
CA LEU A 14 -2.13 26.34 3.42
C LEU A 14 -2.87 25.14 2.81
N TYR A 15 -4.18 24.99 3.07
CA TYR A 15 -4.98 23.92 2.49
C TYR A 15 -5.05 24.01 0.95
N LEU A 16 -5.12 25.22 0.39
CA LEU A 16 -5.16 25.42 -1.06
C LEU A 16 -3.83 25.01 -1.73
N VAL A 17 -2.70 25.44 -1.16
CA VAL A 17 -1.35 25.08 -1.66
C VAL A 17 -1.15 23.57 -1.62
N ILE A 18 -1.56 22.94 -0.52
CA ILE A 18 -1.37 21.50 -0.33
C ILE A 18 -2.34 20.69 -1.20
N GLY A 19 -3.59 21.15 -1.36
CA GLY A 19 -4.53 20.56 -2.32
C GLY A 19 -4.00 20.64 -3.75
N MET A 20 -3.40 21.76 -4.15
CA MET A 20 -2.75 21.89 -5.45
C MET A 20 -1.53 20.97 -5.59
N ALA A 21 -0.69 20.87 -4.55
CA ALA A 21 0.45 19.96 -4.55
C ALA A 21 0.00 18.49 -4.73
N LEU A 22 -1.06 18.06 -4.04
CA LEU A 22 -1.64 16.72 -4.23
C LEU A 22 -2.13 16.52 -5.65
N PHE A 23 -2.82 17.50 -6.23
CA PHE A 23 -3.27 17.43 -7.62
C PHE A 23 -2.09 17.26 -8.59
N VAL A 24 -1.02 18.04 -8.41
CA VAL A 24 0.20 17.88 -9.22
C VAL A 24 0.79 16.48 -9.06
N PHE A 25 0.91 15.95 -7.84
CA PHE A 25 1.39 14.59 -7.64
C PHE A 25 0.51 13.53 -8.29
N THR A 26 -0.82 13.73 -8.34
CA THR A 26 -1.70 12.80 -9.07
C THR A 26 -1.44 12.81 -10.57
N VAL A 27 -1.27 13.99 -11.17
CA VAL A 27 -0.91 14.12 -12.58
C VAL A 27 0.46 13.48 -12.84
N VAL A 28 1.42 13.67 -11.95
CA VAL A 28 2.74 13.03 -12.04
C VAL A 28 2.63 11.51 -11.95
N THR A 29 1.81 10.94 -11.06
CA THR A 29 1.63 9.48 -11.01
C THR A 29 1.00 8.90 -12.28
N VAL A 30 0.06 9.64 -12.88
CA VAL A 30 -0.52 9.24 -14.18
C VAL A 30 0.51 9.39 -15.28
N ALA A 31 1.31 10.46 -15.27
CA ALA A 31 2.38 10.65 -16.23
C ALA A 31 3.40 9.51 -16.16
N VAL A 32 3.90 9.16 -14.96
CA VAL A 32 4.82 8.02 -14.77
C VAL A 32 4.24 6.72 -15.35
N ALA A 33 2.92 6.50 -15.27
CA ALA A 33 2.27 5.29 -15.79
C ALA A 33 1.93 5.33 -17.29
N THR A 34 1.77 6.51 -17.90
CA THR A 34 1.22 6.66 -19.28
C THR A 34 2.24 7.15 -20.29
N VAL A 35 3.34 7.71 -19.82
CA VAL A 35 4.27 8.48 -20.63
C VAL A 35 5.50 7.62 -20.97
N PRO A 36 5.73 7.30 -22.25
CA PRO A 36 6.81 6.38 -22.65
C PRO A 36 8.23 6.87 -22.32
N TRP A 37 8.44 8.18 -22.16
CA TRP A 37 9.77 8.72 -21.78
C TRP A 37 10.05 8.65 -20.27
N LEU A 38 9.03 8.39 -19.47
CA LEU A 38 9.10 8.20 -18.01
C LEU A 38 8.98 6.73 -17.62
N ASP A 39 8.86 5.84 -18.61
CA ASP A 39 8.98 4.39 -18.46
C ASP A 39 10.45 4.09 -18.17
N PHE A 40 10.77 3.81 -16.90
CA PHE A 40 12.13 3.47 -16.47
C PHE A 40 12.40 1.95 -16.62
N GLY A 41 11.43 1.21 -17.18
CA GLY A 41 11.46 -0.23 -17.46
C GLY A 41 11.51 -0.59 -18.95
N GLY A 42 11.46 -1.88 -19.25
CA GLY A 42 11.25 -2.36 -20.62
C GLY A 42 9.75 -2.35 -20.94
N HIS A 43 9.36 -1.88 -22.13
CA HIS A 43 7.97 -1.73 -22.61
C HIS A 43 6.94 -2.59 -21.85
N GLY A 44 6.25 -2.00 -20.86
CA GLY A 44 5.25 -2.65 -20.02
C GLY A 44 5.29 -2.15 -18.57
N PHE A 45 4.29 -2.54 -17.74
CA PHE A 45 4.31 -2.27 -16.30
C PHE A 45 5.40 -3.12 -15.64
N ASP A 46 6.60 -2.55 -15.49
CA ASP A 46 7.74 -3.23 -14.86
C ASP A 46 7.72 -3.00 -13.34
N SER A 47 8.46 -3.84 -12.61
CA SER A 47 8.62 -3.73 -11.15
C SER A 47 9.17 -2.36 -10.74
N LYS A 48 9.95 -1.70 -11.61
CA LYS A 48 10.52 -0.37 -11.35
C LYS A 48 9.47 0.73 -11.32
N ASP A 49 8.51 0.69 -12.24
CA ASP A 49 7.43 1.69 -12.30
C ASP A 49 6.47 1.50 -11.12
N ALA A 50 6.24 0.26 -10.70
CA ALA A 50 5.50 -0.05 -9.50
C ALA A 50 6.16 0.53 -8.23
N ILE A 51 7.49 0.40 -8.10
CA ILE A 51 8.24 0.96 -6.97
C ILE A 51 8.18 2.49 -6.97
N ILE A 52 8.41 3.14 -8.12
CA ILE A 52 8.37 4.60 -8.24
C ILE A 52 6.95 5.13 -7.97
N GLY A 53 5.94 4.48 -8.55
CA GLY A 53 4.54 4.81 -8.31
C GLY A 53 4.15 4.67 -6.84
N LEU A 54 4.64 3.61 -6.17
CA LEU A 54 4.41 3.40 -4.75
C LEU A 54 5.08 4.47 -3.90
N LEU A 55 6.32 4.88 -4.22
CA LEU A 55 7.02 5.96 -3.51
C LEU A 55 6.27 7.29 -3.59
N ILE A 56 5.82 7.68 -4.79
CA ILE A 56 5.02 8.90 -4.98
C ILE A 56 3.68 8.76 -4.24
N ALA A 57 3.09 7.56 -4.25
CA ALA A 57 1.85 7.27 -3.53
C ALA A 57 2.02 7.33 -2.00
N THR A 58 3.16 6.92 -1.44
CA THR A 58 3.46 7.08 -0.02
C THR A 58 3.61 8.55 0.33
N PHE A 59 4.33 9.32 -0.49
CA PHE A 59 4.52 10.75 -0.25
C PHE A 59 3.19 11.52 -0.21
N LYS A 60 2.29 11.30 -1.18
CA LYS A 60 0.95 11.92 -1.18
C LYS A 60 0.16 11.52 0.07
N ALA A 61 0.24 10.25 0.50
CA ALA A 61 -0.51 9.74 1.64
C ALA A 61 -0.02 10.39 2.95
N THR A 62 1.30 10.56 3.12
CA THR A 62 1.87 11.27 4.27
C THR A 62 1.39 12.73 4.30
N LEU A 63 1.37 13.40 3.15
CA LEU A 63 0.98 14.81 3.04
C LEU A 63 -0.51 15.01 3.36
N VAL A 64 -1.37 14.06 2.95
CA VAL A 64 -2.79 14.00 3.36
C VAL A 64 -2.94 13.75 4.86
N ALA A 65 -2.24 12.75 5.41
CA ALA A 65 -2.33 12.40 6.81
C ALA A 65 -1.88 13.58 7.71
N SER A 66 -0.72 14.17 7.44
CA SER A 66 -0.17 15.25 8.28
C SER A 66 -1.01 16.52 8.27
N ILE A 67 -1.63 16.89 7.13
CA ILE A 67 -2.27 18.20 6.94
C ILE A 67 -3.80 18.11 6.97
N PHE A 68 -4.40 17.25 6.16
CA PHE A 68 -5.86 17.16 6.05
C PHE A 68 -6.48 16.40 7.21
N MET A 69 -5.82 15.35 7.71
CA MET A 69 -6.27 14.65 8.91
C MET A 69 -5.80 15.32 10.22
N HIS A 70 -5.13 16.48 10.13
CA HIS A 70 -4.63 17.24 11.27
C HIS A 70 -3.74 16.42 12.23
N LEU A 71 -3.09 15.35 11.74
CA LEU A 71 -2.33 14.47 12.62
C LEU A 71 -1.21 15.22 13.33
N ASN A 72 -0.60 16.21 12.67
CA ASN A 72 0.61 16.89 13.15
C ASN A 72 0.50 17.48 14.57
N HIS A 73 -0.71 17.77 15.05
CA HIS A 73 -0.95 18.31 16.40
C HIS A 73 -1.83 17.41 17.29
N GLU A 74 -2.09 16.17 16.85
CA GLU A 74 -2.91 15.19 17.57
C GLU A 74 -2.11 14.38 18.60
N LYS A 75 -2.84 13.63 19.44
CA LYS A 75 -2.30 12.81 20.51
C LYS A 75 -1.44 11.67 19.95
N LYS A 76 -0.34 11.36 20.66
CA LYS A 76 0.61 10.29 20.31
C LYS A 76 -0.07 8.93 20.07
N THR A 77 -1.19 8.65 20.76
CA THR A 77 -1.96 7.41 20.59
C THR A 77 -2.46 7.21 19.16
N ILE A 78 -2.87 8.28 18.47
CA ILE A 78 -3.39 8.18 17.09
C ILE A 78 -2.29 7.75 16.13
N TYR A 79 -1.07 8.27 16.29
CA TYR A 79 0.09 7.85 15.50
C TYR A 79 0.42 6.37 15.69
N VAL A 80 0.31 5.86 16.92
CA VAL A 80 0.56 4.44 17.22
C VAL A 80 -0.48 3.56 16.54
N VAL A 81 -1.76 3.92 16.63
CA VAL A 81 -2.85 3.15 15.99
C VAL A 81 -2.72 3.15 14.47
N LEU A 82 -2.37 4.30 13.87
CA LEU A 82 -2.12 4.40 12.43
C LEU A 82 -0.88 3.61 11.98
N LEU A 83 0.19 3.60 12.78
CA LEU A 83 1.37 2.80 12.49
C LEU A 83 1.06 1.30 12.56
N ILE A 84 0.36 0.85 13.60
CA ILE A 84 -0.04 -0.57 13.76
C ILE A 84 -0.91 -1.02 12.58
N SER A 85 -1.90 -0.20 12.19
CA SER A 85 -2.77 -0.53 11.05
C SER A 85 -2.01 -0.57 9.72
N ALA A 86 -1.06 0.35 9.49
CA ALA A 86 -0.20 0.29 8.31
C ALA A 86 0.68 -0.97 8.29
N VAL A 87 1.31 -1.31 9.43
CA VAL A 87 2.13 -2.52 9.57
C VAL A 87 1.30 -3.77 9.33
N MET A 88 0.12 -3.88 9.95
CA MET A 88 -0.78 -5.01 9.73
C MET A 88 -1.18 -5.15 8.26
N GLY A 89 -1.47 -4.04 7.57
CA GLY A 89 -1.76 -4.05 6.13
C GLY A 89 -0.59 -4.58 5.30
N VAL A 90 0.64 -4.15 5.59
CA VAL A 90 1.84 -4.65 4.90
C VAL A 90 2.07 -6.13 5.19
N VAL A 91 1.88 -6.57 6.43
CA VAL A 91 1.99 -7.99 6.81
C VAL A 91 0.98 -8.84 6.04
N LEU A 92 -0.27 -8.39 5.91
CA LEU A 92 -1.29 -9.09 5.11
C LEU A 92 -0.92 -9.16 3.64
N MET A 93 -0.49 -8.05 3.03
CA MET A 93 -0.02 -8.02 1.63
C MET A 93 1.14 -9.01 1.41
N PHE A 94 2.09 -9.06 2.35
CA PHE A 94 3.21 -9.99 2.29
C PHE A 94 2.77 -11.44 2.45
N LEU A 95 1.86 -11.73 3.39
CA LEU A 95 1.33 -13.08 3.61
C LEU A 95 0.57 -13.58 2.38
N THR A 96 -0.24 -12.73 1.74
CA THR A 96 -0.91 -13.07 0.47
C THR A 96 0.10 -13.34 -0.64
N GLY A 97 1.18 -12.55 -0.74
CA GLY A 97 2.27 -12.80 -1.68
C GLY A 97 2.97 -14.14 -1.43
N TRP A 98 3.23 -14.46 -0.16
CA TRP A 98 3.85 -15.72 0.25
C TRP A 98 2.97 -16.92 -0.09
N ALA A 99 1.65 -16.81 0.09
CA ALA A 99 0.71 -17.88 -0.23
C ALA A 99 0.79 -18.33 -1.70
N PHE A 100 1.13 -17.44 -2.64
CA PHE A 100 1.33 -17.83 -4.04
C PHE A 100 2.58 -18.68 -4.28
N THR A 101 3.56 -18.63 -3.37
CA THR A 101 4.78 -19.45 -3.45
C THR A 101 4.64 -20.82 -2.80
N ASP A 102 3.54 -21.06 -2.07
CA ASP A 102 3.22 -22.33 -1.43
C ASP A 102 1.91 -22.90 -2.01
N PRO A 103 1.94 -23.41 -3.26
CA PRO A 103 0.76 -24.00 -3.87
C PRO A 103 0.36 -25.27 -3.11
N ILE A 104 -0.94 -25.41 -2.83
CA ILE A 104 -1.51 -26.65 -2.30
C ILE A 104 -1.25 -27.76 -3.33
N GLN A 105 -0.30 -28.64 -3.02
CA GLN A 105 -0.07 -29.83 -3.83
C GLN A 105 -1.12 -30.87 -3.46
N TYR A 106 -2.09 -31.08 -4.35
CA TYR A 106 -2.93 -32.26 -4.30
C TYR A 106 -2.08 -33.44 -4.76
N GLY A 107 -1.97 -34.46 -3.91
CA GLY A 107 -1.14 -35.62 -4.19
C GLY A 107 -1.52 -36.32 -5.49
N ASN A 108 -0.53 -36.64 -6.31
CA ASN A 108 -0.65 -37.72 -7.28
C ASN A 108 -0.81 -39.01 -6.48
N THR A 109 -1.57 -40.00 -6.96
CA THR A 109 -1.82 -41.32 -6.35
C THR A 109 -0.57 -42.06 -5.85
N VAL A 110 0.64 -41.63 -6.27
CA VAL A 110 1.90 -42.34 -6.06
C VAL A 110 2.89 -41.61 -5.13
N GLU A 111 2.88 -40.27 -4.99
CA GLU A 111 3.90 -39.59 -4.18
C GLU A 111 3.61 -38.11 -3.84
N GLY A 112 2.39 -37.75 -3.46
CA GLY A 112 2.13 -36.40 -2.98
C GLY A 112 1.14 -36.38 -1.82
N ASP A 113 1.37 -35.44 -0.90
CA ASP A 113 0.64 -35.12 0.33
C ASP A 113 1.04 -35.84 1.63
N LYS A 114 1.56 -37.08 1.66
CA LYS A 114 1.86 -37.85 2.90
C LYS A 114 0.68 -37.94 3.91
N PHE A 115 -0.51 -37.44 3.56
CA PHE A 115 -1.71 -37.38 4.39
C PHE A 115 -2.78 -38.34 3.87
N TYR A 116 -2.75 -38.67 2.58
CA TYR A 116 -3.65 -39.60 1.92
C TYR A 116 -2.85 -40.55 1.02
N ASN A 117 -2.63 -41.77 1.49
CA ASN A 117 -2.07 -42.85 0.68
C ASN A 117 -3.21 -43.78 0.21
N PRO A 118 -3.60 -43.76 -1.08
CA PRO A 118 -4.67 -44.62 -1.59
C PRO A 118 -4.31 -46.11 -1.60
N GLU A 119 -3.02 -46.47 -1.45
CA GLU A 119 -2.56 -47.86 -1.31
C GLU A 119 -2.64 -48.39 0.13
N GLN A 120 -2.78 -47.51 1.13
CA GLN A 120 -3.08 -47.94 2.49
C GLN A 120 -4.60 -48.16 2.61
N THR A 121 -5.02 -49.41 2.39
CA THR A 121 -6.34 -49.85 2.85
C THR A 121 -6.43 -49.62 4.35
N THR A 122 -7.41 -48.82 4.79
CA THR A 122 -7.75 -48.69 6.21
C THR A 122 -8.12 -50.07 6.75
N THR A 123 -7.18 -50.74 7.39
CA THR A 123 -7.50 -51.87 8.27
C THR A 123 -8.29 -51.27 9.42
N SER A 124 -9.60 -51.46 9.33
CA SER A 124 -10.54 -51.22 10.40
C SER A 124 -10.28 -52.24 11.52
N ASP A 125 -9.59 -51.80 12.56
CA ASP A 125 -9.59 -52.40 13.89
C ASP A 125 -10.36 -51.50 14.86
#